data_AF-A0A1Y4IVQ3-F1
#
_entry.id   AF-A0A1Y4IVQ3-F1
#
_cell.length_a   1.000
_cell.length_b   1.000
_cell.length_c   1.000
_cell.angle_alpha   90.00
_cell.angle_beta   90.00
_cell.angle_gamma   90.00
#
_symmetry.space_group_name_H-M   'P 1'
#
loop_
_entity.id
_entity.type
_entity.pdbx_description
1 polymer ?
#
loop_
_entity_poly.entity_id
_entity_poly.type
_entity_poly.pdbx_seq_one_letter_code
_entity_poly.pdbx_strand_id
1 'polypeptide(L)'
;MTVFWVVLISFLLFAVFLCLGVSGFRRAKEWYGTVRTNAVVTDIKYQETRESAGVISDASSYTEVKFQFMCEGLVCERTKKYDGIMDAPGYIGQKIPIRFNRNTGAWILQKELRPYWVFAFMLAPVCLFYTVLFLTQGERFLSLLEEFTVESPNMAGEILYVTFGSACFAAGCLCLRYFLPHMFKPVLAPAWRLLKYITGSFEQVEGRYVGSVCQSTSDSSSYFPMFAVPGAEGEARWVSLDEMPRKKYKIGKNYPLYRDRRSGRYYLKSSGTDISGMIFGLLPLVFSLLFVVSLLVFGAGLTVMGVQLAL
;
A
#
# COMPACT_ATOMS: atom_id res chain seq x y z
N MET A 1 38.49 1.94 19.09
CA MET A 1 38.07 1.48 17.74
C MET A 1 36.55 1.40 17.57
N THR A 2 35.79 1.02 18.60
CA THR A 2 34.32 0.86 18.55
C THR A 2 33.56 2.16 18.28
N VAL A 3 33.91 3.27 18.94
CA VAL A 3 33.28 4.59 18.75
C VAL A 3 33.35 5.06 17.30
N PHE A 4 34.51 4.92 16.66
CA PHE A 4 34.72 5.35 15.28
C PHE A 4 33.77 4.64 14.31
N TRP A 5 33.57 3.33 14.47
CA TRP A 5 32.63 2.56 13.65
C TRP A 5 31.17 2.96 13.91
N VAL A 6 30.78 3.22 15.15
CA VAL A 6 29.42 3.68 15.49
C VAL A 6 29.14 5.06 14.89
N VAL A 7 30.09 5.98 14.98
CA VAL A 7 30.01 7.31 14.34
C VAL A 7 29.91 7.17 12.83
N LEU A 8 30.75 6.35 12.21
CA LEU A 8 30.75 6.14 10.76
C LEU A 8 29.42 5.54 10.27
N ILE A 9 28.93 4.49 10.94
CA ILE A 9 27.67 3.83 10.59
C ILE A 9 26.49 4.79 10.77
N SER A 10 26.40 5.50 11.89
CA SER A 10 25.32 6.46 12.14
C SER A 10 25.32 7.61 11.12
N PHE A 11 26.51 8.11 10.75
CA PHE A 11 26.64 9.14 9.71
C PHE A 11 26.24 8.64 8.32
N LEU A 12 26.64 7.42 7.96
CA LEU A 12 26.24 6.80 6.69
C LEU A 12 24.72 6.61 6.63
N LEU A 13 24.11 6.11 7.72
CA LEU A 13 22.65 5.98 7.80
C LEU A 13 21.96 7.34 7.68
N PHE A 14 22.47 8.37 8.35
CA PHE A 14 21.99 9.74 8.20
C PHE A 14 22.03 10.19 6.73
N ALA A 15 23.18 10.03 6.06
CA ALA A 15 23.34 10.44 4.66
C ALA A 15 22.38 9.69 3.72
N VAL A 16 22.20 8.37 3.95
CA VAL A 16 21.25 7.55 3.18
C VAL A 16 19.82 8.01 3.41
N PHE A 17 19.38 8.16 4.66
CA PHE A 17 18.01 8.61 4.96
C PHE A 17 17.75 10.03 4.47
N LEU A 18 18.73 10.93 4.56
CA LEU A 18 18.61 12.29 4.02
C LEU A 18 18.49 12.26 2.50
N CYS A 19 19.31 11.47 1.80
CA CYS A 19 19.23 11.31 0.35
C CYS A 19 17.86 10.75 -0.09
N LEU A 20 17.35 9.73 0.61
CA LEU A 20 16.02 9.14 0.35
C LEU A 20 14.90 10.14 0.64
N GLY A 21 14.98 10.88 1.74
CA GLY A 21 14.04 11.94 2.11
C GLY A 21 14.01 13.06 1.07
N VAL A 22 15.17 13.60 0.70
CA VAL A 22 15.30 14.69 -0.28
C VAL A 22 14.87 14.24 -1.67
N SER A 23 15.30 13.07 -2.14
CA SER A 23 14.92 12.57 -3.47
C SER A 23 13.41 12.32 -3.57
N GLY A 24 12.82 11.68 -2.55
CA GLY A 24 11.38 11.46 -2.50
C GLY A 24 10.59 12.76 -2.33
N PHE A 25 11.09 13.73 -1.57
CA PHE A 25 10.49 15.06 -1.46
C PHE A 25 10.56 15.85 -2.75
N ARG A 26 11.69 15.84 -3.46
CA ARG A 26 11.81 16.49 -4.78
C ARG A 26 10.79 15.93 -5.76
N ARG A 27 10.68 14.60 -5.85
CA ARG A 27 9.65 13.92 -6.63
C ARG A 27 8.25 14.34 -6.20
N ALA A 28 7.97 14.40 -4.90
CA ALA A 28 6.66 14.82 -4.40
C ALA A 28 6.37 16.32 -4.66
N LYS A 29 7.41 17.17 -4.64
CA LYS A 29 7.33 18.61 -4.81
C LYS A 29 6.89 19.00 -6.21
N GLU A 30 7.33 18.26 -7.22
CA GLU A 30 6.87 18.41 -8.61
C GLU A 30 5.35 18.28 -8.76
N TRP A 31 4.70 17.62 -7.79
CA TRP A 31 3.26 17.43 -7.77
C TRP A 31 2.52 18.34 -6.78
N TYR A 32 3.19 19.30 -6.13
CA TYR A 32 2.50 20.34 -5.35
C TYR A 32 1.83 21.34 -6.29
N GLY A 33 0.61 21.78 -5.94
CA GLY A 33 -0.18 22.69 -6.78
C GLY A 33 -0.80 22.04 -8.02
N THR A 34 -0.57 20.75 -8.26
CA THR A 34 -1.21 20.02 -9.37
C THR A 34 -2.69 19.77 -9.10
N VAL A 35 -3.48 19.67 -10.18
CA VAL A 35 -4.92 19.45 -10.07
C VAL A 35 -5.16 18.03 -9.59
N ARG A 36 -6.00 17.91 -8.56
CA ARG A 36 -6.55 16.62 -8.13
C ARG A 36 -7.85 16.38 -8.86
N THR A 37 -7.89 15.36 -9.70
CA THR A 37 -9.09 14.97 -10.43
C THR A 37 -9.23 13.46 -10.44
N ASN A 38 -10.44 12.98 -10.74
CA ASN A 38 -10.72 11.56 -10.90
C ASN A 38 -10.74 11.23 -12.38
N ALA A 39 -9.83 10.36 -12.81
CA ALA A 39 -9.89 9.79 -14.13
C ALA A 39 -10.81 8.57 -14.15
N VAL A 40 -11.61 8.48 -15.20
CA VAL A 40 -12.48 7.34 -15.48
C VAL A 40 -11.75 6.43 -16.45
N VAL A 41 -11.69 5.14 -16.13
CA VAL A 41 -11.17 4.13 -17.08
C VAL A 41 -12.18 3.97 -18.20
N THR A 42 -11.80 4.25 -19.43
CA THR A 42 -12.68 4.15 -20.61
C THR A 42 -12.48 2.86 -21.39
N ASP A 43 -11.23 2.38 -21.48
CA ASP A 43 -10.88 1.19 -22.25
C ASP A 43 -9.74 0.43 -21.56
N ILE A 44 -9.78 -0.89 -21.65
CA ILE A 44 -8.77 -1.80 -21.11
C ILE A 44 -8.46 -2.85 -22.17
N LYS A 45 -7.24 -2.85 -22.67
CA LYS A 45 -6.73 -3.81 -23.64
C LYS A 45 -5.73 -4.74 -23.00
N TYR A 46 -6.09 -6.02 -22.94
CA TYR A 46 -5.24 -7.07 -22.42
C TYR A 46 -4.43 -7.70 -23.55
N GLN A 47 -3.11 -7.68 -23.42
CA GLN A 47 -2.19 -8.38 -24.31
C GLN A 47 -1.67 -9.59 -23.54
N GLU A 48 -2.34 -10.72 -23.79
CA GLU A 48 -2.19 -11.95 -23.02
C GLU A 48 -1.12 -12.86 -23.62
N THR A 49 -0.17 -13.28 -22.78
CA THR A 49 0.74 -14.37 -23.10
C THR A 49 0.24 -15.65 -22.43
N ARG A 50 -0.14 -16.65 -23.23
CA ARG A 50 -0.70 -17.91 -22.72
C ARG A 50 0.38 -18.97 -22.60
N GLU A 51 0.51 -19.55 -21.40
CA GLU A 51 1.34 -20.72 -21.15
C GLU A 51 0.62 -22.01 -21.57
N SER A 52 -0.71 -22.05 -21.43
CA SER A 52 -1.56 -23.16 -21.88
C SER A 52 -2.97 -22.68 -22.18
N ALA A 53 -3.80 -23.55 -22.77
CA ALA A 53 -5.16 -23.22 -23.22
C ALA A 53 -6.03 -22.51 -22.15
N GLY A 54 -5.78 -22.75 -20.86
CA GLY A 54 -6.51 -22.14 -19.74
C GLY A 54 -5.68 -21.30 -18.77
N VAL A 55 -4.39 -21.07 -19.04
CA VAL A 55 -3.49 -20.35 -18.14
C VAL A 55 -2.79 -19.22 -18.89
N ILE A 56 -3.00 -18.00 -18.40
CA ILE A 56 -2.40 -16.76 -18.87
C ILE A 56 -1.31 -16.38 -17.87
N SER A 57 -0.10 -16.08 -18.35
CA SER A 57 1.02 -15.69 -17.49
C SER A 57 0.94 -14.20 -17.18
N ASP A 58 0.86 -13.81 -15.91
CA ASP A 58 0.81 -12.40 -15.52
C ASP A 58 2.13 -11.69 -15.87
N ALA A 59 3.26 -12.30 -15.54
CA ALA A 59 4.60 -11.71 -15.70
C ALA A 59 5.01 -11.42 -17.15
N SER A 60 4.48 -12.16 -18.11
CA SER A 60 4.75 -11.98 -19.54
C SER A 60 3.61 -11.33 -20.31
N SER A 61 2.54 -10.94 -19.62
CA SER A 61 1.43 -10.18 -20.20
C SER A 61 1.58 -8.70 -19.88
N TYR A 62 0.91 -7.85 -20.66
CA TYR A 62 0.81 -6.43 -20.34
C TYR A 62 -0.61 -5.93 -20.60
N THR A 63 -0.98 -4.86 -19.90
CA THR A 63 -2.32 -4.27 -20.02
C THR A 63 -2.21 -2.79 -20.36
N GLU A 64 -2.85 -2.38 -21.45
CA GLU A 64 -2.97 -0.97 -21.80
C GLU A 64 -4.32 -0.43 -21.35
N VAL A 65 -4.30 0.66 -20.60
CA VAL A 65 -5.52 1.27 -20.04
C VAL A 65 -5.62 2.71 -20.45
N LYS A 66 -6.78 3.07 -21.00
CA LYS A 66 -7.13 4.44 -21.32
C LYS A 66 -7.91 5.07 -20.19
N PHE A 67 -7.50 6.27 -19.85
CA PHE A 67 -8.04 7.13 -18.82
C PHE A 67 -8.60 8.38 -19.48
N GLN A 68 -9.81 8.77 -19.09
CA GLN A 68 -10.42 10.01 -19.51
C GLN A 68 -10.78 10.84 -18.28
N PHE A 69 -10.45 12.13 -18.31
CA PHE A 69 -10.79 13.06 -17.23
C PHE A 69 -11.08 14.45 -17.80
N MET A 70 -11.89 15.20 -17.06
CA MET A 70 -12.18 16.60 -17.38
C MET A 70 -11.18 17.52 -16.67
N CYS A 71 -10.61 18.46 -17.42
CA CYS A 71 -9.82 19.56 -16.90
C CYS A 71 -10.27 20.86 -17.58
N GLU A 72 -10.81 21.81 -16.80
CA GLU A 72 -11.24 23.14 -17.29
C GLU A 72 -12.21 23.06 -18.48
N GLY A 73 -13.12 22.08 -18.46
CA GLY A 73 -14.11 21.87 -19.52
C GLY A 73 -13.60 21.08 -20.73
N LEU A 74 -12.30 20.76 -20.79
CA LEU A 74 -11.70 19.93 -21.83
C LEU A 74 -11.61 18.46 -21.40
N VAL A 75 -11.98 17.57 -22.30
CA VAL A 75 -11.82 16.13 -22.14
C VAL A 75 -10.37 15.76 -22.47
N CYS A 76 -9.62 15.30 -21.46
CA CYS A 76 -8.26 14.82 -21.62
C CYS A 76 -8.23 13.30 -21.60
N GLU A 77 -7.55 12.70 -22.60
CA GLU A 77 -7.34 11.25 -22.69
C GLU A 77 -5.87 10.88 -22.50
N ARG A 78 -5.60 9.86 -21.71
CA ARG A 78 -4.25 9.37 -21.43
C ARG A 78 -4.22 7.85 -21.38
N THR A 79 -3.18 7.26 -21.96
CA THR A 79 -2.98 5.81 -21.94
C THR A 79 -1.81 5.47 -21.02
N LYS A 80 -1.96 4.41 -20.23
CA LYS A 80 -0.88 3.85 -19.41
C LYS A 80 -0.76 2.35 -19.65
N LYS A 81 0.48 1.88 -19.77
CA LYS A 81 0.78 0.45 -19.79
C LYS A 81 1.09 -0.02 -18.37
N TYR A 82 0.56 -1.19 -18.02
CA TYR A 82 0.84 -1.91 -16.79
C TYR A 82 1.57 -3.19 -17.15
N ASP A 83 2.60 -3.50 -16.37
CA ASP A 83 3.28 -4.79 -16.41
C ASP A 83 2.36 -5.79 -15.73
N GLY A 84 1.87 -6.78 -16.48
CA GLY A 84 0.86 -7.72 -16.02
C GLY A 84 -0.60 -7.25 -16.12
N ILE A 85 -1.48 -8.18 -15.80
CA ILE A 85 -2.94 -8.07 -15.85
C ILE A 85 -3.49 -7.72 -14.46
N MET A 86 -2.89 -8.26 -13.40
CA MET A 86 -3.36 -8.06 -12.03
C MET A 86 -3.10 -6.65 -11.47
N ASP A 87 -2.10 -5.94 -12.02
CA ASP A 87 -1.75 -4.58 -11.59
C ASP A 87 -2.65 -3.49 -12.20
N ALA A 88 -3.42 -3.84 -13.23
CA ALA A 88 -4.31 -2.94 -13.93
C ALA A 88 -5.63 -2.69 -13.14
N PRO A 89 -6.32 -1.58 -13.41
CA PRO A 89 -7.70 -1.36 -12.96
C PRO A 89 -8.63 -2.53 -13.30
N GLY A 90 -9.57 -2.83 -12.41
CA GLY A 90 -10.35 -4.06 -12.49
C GLY A 90 -11.57 -4.01 -13.43
N TYR A 91 -12.02 -2.82 -13.84
CA TYR A 91 -13.21 -2.66 -14.69
C TYR A 91 -13.30 -1.28 -15.35
N ILE A 92 -14.01 -1.22 -16.48
CA ILE A 92 -14.33 0.02 -17.21
C ILE A 92 -15.33 0.86 -16.39
N GLY A 93 -15.14 2.18 -16.37
CA GLY A 93 -15.91 3.13 -15.56
C GLY A 93 -15.35 3.33 -14.15
N GLN A 94 -14.27 2.64 -13.78
CA GLN A 94 -13.63 2.84 -12.48
C GLN A 94 -13.06 4.25 -12.37
N LYS A 95 -13.48 4.98 -11.33
CA LYS A 95 -12.92 6.29 -10.97
C LYS A 95 -11.64 6.08 -10.17
N ILE A 96 -10.53 6.62 -10.68
CA ILE A 96 -9.21 6.53 -10.05
C ILE A 96 -8.68 7.94 -9.82
N PRO A 97 -8.26 8.27 -8.58
CA PRO A 97 -7.72 9.59 -8.29
C PRO A 97 -6.34 9.75 -8.93
N ILE A 98 -6.18 10.85 -9.67
CA ILE A 98 -4.94 11.21 -10.35
C ILE A 98 -4.50 12.62 -9.95
N ARG A 99 -3.20 12.89 -10.14
CA ARG A 99 -2.65 14.23 -10.15
C ARG A 99 -2.25 14.61 -11.55
N PHE A 100 -2.68 15.79 -11.99
CA PHE A 100 -2.41 16.31 -13.32
C PHE A 100 -1.68 17.65 -13.24
N ASN A 101 -0.52 17.73 -13.87
CA ASN A 101 0.25 18.95 -14.02
C ASN A 101 -0.15 19.66 -15.32
N ARG A 102 -0.75 20.85 -15.20
CA ARG A 102 -1.25 21.63 -16.34
C ARG A 102 -0.13 22.14 -17.24
N ASN A 103 1.00 22.54 -16.64
CA ASN A 103 2.06 23.24 -17.35
C ASN A 103 2.89 22.29 -18.22
N THR A 104 3.09 21.05 -17.74
CA THR A 104 3.89 20.03 -18.44
C THR A 104 3.05 18.97 -19.14
N GLY A 105 1.74 18.91 -18.87
CA GLY A 105 0.86 17.82 -19.32
C GLY A 105 1.14 16.47 -18.66
N ALA A 106 2.05 16.42 -17.69
CA ALA A 106 2.40 15.22 -16.95
C ALA A 106 1.27 14.79 -16.01
N TRP A 107 1.11 13.49 -15.84
CA TRP A 107 0.08 12.94 -14.96
C TRP A 107 0.63 11.73 -14.21
N ILE A 108 0.10 11.49 -13.01
CA ILE A 108 0.47 10.35 -12.17
C ILE A 108 -0.74 9.86 -11.39
N LEU A 109 -0.78 8.56 -11.12
CA LEU A 109 -1.78 7.98 -10.24
C LEU A 109 -1.47 8.36 -8.80
N GLN A 110 -2.49 8.72 -8.01
CA GLN A 110 -2.25 9.10 -6.62
C GLN A 110 -1.65 7.94 -5.79
N LYS A 111 -1.93 6.68 -6.16
CA LYS A 111 -1.35 5.48 -5.50
C LYS A 111 0.19 5.39 -5.63
N GLU A 112 0.77 6.03 -6.63
CA GLU A 112 2.22 6.02 -6.89
C GLU A 112 2.98 7.06 -6.08
N LEU A 113 2.26 8.08 -5.58
CA LEU A 113 2.79 9.09 -4.66
C LEU A 113 2.86 8.53 -3.24
N ARG A 114 3.67 7.49 -3.03
CA ARG A 114 3.87 6.89 -1.71
C ARG A 114 4.73 7.83 -0.82
N PRO A 115 4.28 8.20 0.38
CA PRO A 115 4.94 9.19 1.23
C PRO A 115 6.10 8.61 2.05
N TYR A 116 6.88 7.66 1.50
CA TYR A 116 7.99 7.02 2.22
C TYR A 116 9.09 8.00 2.63
N TRP A 117 9.22 9.11 1.89
CA TRP A 117 10.14 10.19 2.21
C TRP A 117 9.91 10.81 3.58
N VAL A 118 8.67 10.75 4.11
CA VAL A 118 8.35 11.25 5.46
C VAL A 118 9.05 10.43 6.53
N PHE A 119 9.07 9.10 6.40
CA PHE A 119 9.78 8.22 7.33
C PHE A 119 11.29 8.45 7.26
N ALA A 120 11.83 8.63 6.06
CA ALA A 120 13.26 8.91 5.87
C ALA A 120 13.67 10.24 6.53
N PHE A 121 12.87 11.32 6.40
CA PHE A 121 13.14 12.58 7.09
C PHE A 121 12.98 12.51 8.60
N MET A 122 12.14 11.61 9.14
CA MET A 122 12.04 11.42 10.58
C MET A 122 13.26 10.70 11.16
N LEU A 123 13.82 9.74 10.43
CA LEU A 123 14.98 8.96 10.90
C LEU A 123 16.31 9.70 10.75
N ALA A 124 16.47 10.51 9.71
CA ALA A 124 17.68 11.31 9.48
C ALA A 124 18.13 12.15 10.70
N PRO A 125 17.28 13.00 11.33
CA PRO A 125 17.69 13.80 12.48
C PRO A 125 18.05 12.96 13.70
N VAL A 126 17.41 11.80 13.89
CA VAL A 126 17.78 10.86 14.97
C VAL A 126 19.19 10.35 14.73
N CYS A 127 19.50 9.87 13.52
CA CYS A 127 20.85 9.43 13.17
C CYS A 127 21.88 10.55 13.35
N LEU A 128 21.59 11.77 12.87
CA LEU A 128 22.47 12.93 13.03
C LEU A 128 22.72 13.28 14.50
N PHE A 129 21.66 13.28 15.32
CA PHE A 129 21.76 13.54 16.75
C PHE A 129 22.74 12.58 17.42
N TYR A 130 22.61 11.27 17.17
CA TYR A 130 23.55 10.28 17.69
C TYR A 130 24.95 10.45 17.13
N THR A 131 25.11 10.76 15.84
CA THR A 131 26.44 11.03 15.26
C THR A 131 27.13 12.19 15.99
N VAL A 132 26.45 13.31 16.21
CA VAL A 132 27.00 14.47 16.95
C VAL A 132 27.30 14.11 18.40
N LEU A 133 26.42 13.35 19.03
CA LEU A 133 26.57 12.94 20.42
C LEU A 133 27.80 12.03 20.60
N PHE A 134 27.99 11.02 19.74
CA PHE A 134 29.17 10.17 19.76
C PHE A 134 30.46 10.88 19.32
N LEU A 135 30.37 11.90 18.46
CA LEU A 135 31.52 12.74 18.10
C LEU A 135 32.01 13.62 19.26
N THR A 136 31.08 14.15 20.06
CA THR A 136 31.40 15.10 21.14
C THR A 136 31.71 14.41 22.46
N GLN A 137 31.04 13.31 22.78
CA GLN A 137 31.16 12.63 24.08
C GLN A 137 31.47 11.13 23.97
N GLY A 138 31.88 10.63 22.79
CA GLY A 138 31.94 9.20 22.43
C GLY A 138 32.28 8.21 23.54
N GLU A 139 33.48 8.30 24.13
CA GLU A 139 33.89 7.35 25.18
C GLU A 139 33.13 7.56 26.50
N ARG A 140 32.83 8.81 26.85
CA ARG A 140 32.08 9.18 28.05
C ARG A 140 30.60 8.78 27.98
N PHE A 141 30.02 8.83 26.78
CA PHE A 141 28.65 8.38 26.55
C PHE A 141 28.56 6.86 26.51
N LEU A 142 29.57 6.17 25.95
CA LEU A 142 29.65 4.71 26.03
C LEU A 142 29.82 4.22 27.47
N SER A 143 30.66 4.88 28.27
CA SER A 143 30.82 4.50 29.68
C SER A 143 29.54 4.74 30.48
N LEU A 144 28.82 5.85 30.23
CA LEU A 144 27.50 6.10 30.82
C LEU A 144 26.46 5.07 30.33
N LEU A 145 26.53 4.63 29.08
CA LEU A 145 25.70 3.54 28.58
C LEU A 145 25.99 2.20 29.26
N GLU A 146 27.25 1.95 29.62
CA GLU A 146 27.70 0.72 30.28
C GLU A 146 27.35 0.70 31.78
N GLU A 147 27.42 1.87 32.44
CA GLU A 147 26.98 2.08 33.83
C GLU A 147 25.45 2.19 33.97
N PHE A 148 24.71 2.10 32.86
CA PHE A 148 23.26 2.20 32.88
C PHE A 148 22.65 1.03 33.66
N THR A 149 21.97 1.37 34.75
CA THR A 149 21.12 0.44 35.51
C THR A 149 19.72 1.03 35.62
N VAL A 150 18.71 0.17 35.46
CA VAL A 150 17.28 0.58 35.46
C VAL A 150 16.88 1.28 36.77
N GLU A 151 17.60 1.02 37.85
CA GLU A 151 17.34 1.57 39.20
C GLU A 151 17.98 2.95 39.45
N SER A 152 19.02 3.34 38.70
CA SER A 152 19.65 4.66 38.78
C SER A 152 19.86 5.24 37.37
N PRO A 153 18.87 5.98 36.84
CA PRO A 153 18.96 6.54 35.50
C PRO A 153 20.08 7.58 35.43
N ASN A 154 20.87 7.51 34.36
CA ASN A 154 21.90 8.48 34.03
C ASN A 154 21.46 9.30 32.81
N MET A 155 22.12 10.45 32.58
CA MET A 155 21.81 11.31 31.43
C MET A 155 21.81 10.56 30.08
N ALA A 156 22.67 9.54 29.92
CA ALA A 156 22.70 8.76 28.69
C ALA A 156 21.41 7.95 28.49
N GLY A 157 20.92 7.30 29.56
CA GLY A 157 19.63 6.62 29.61
C GLY A 157 18.45 7.55 29.32
N GLU A 158 18.42 8.74 29.91
CA GLU A 158 17.37 9.73 29.66
C GLU A 158 17.31 10.17 28.20
N ILE A 159 18.47 10.50 27.62
CA ILE A 159 18.58 10.88 26.21
C ILE A 159 18.09 9.74 25.30
N LEU A 160 18.47 8.49 25.60
CA LEU A 160 17.99 7.31 24.87
C LEU A 160 16.48 7.15 24.99
N TYR A 161 15.91 7.30 26.19
CA TYR A 161 14.46 7.18 26.40
C TYR A 161 13.67 8.27 25.68
N VAL A 162 14.09 9.52 25.73
CA VAL A 162 13.40 10.63 25.04
C VAL A 162 13.50 10.48 23.52
N THR A 163 14.68 10.15 22.99
CA THR A 163 14.87 10.02 21.54
C THR A 163 14.18 8.77 20.97
N PHE A 164 14.29 7.62 21.65
CA PHE A 164 13.61 6.40 21.23
C PHE A 164 12.09 6.53 21.40
N GLY A 165 11.65 7.10 22.52
CA GLY A 165 10.23 7.35 22.78
C GLY A 165 9.59 8.26 21.72
N SER A 166 10.25 9.37 21.40
CA SER A 166 9.76 10.31 20.37
C SER A 166 9.76 9.70 18.96
N ALA A 167 10.79 8.91 18.61
CA ALA A 167 10.82 8.17 17.35
C ALA A 167 9.70 7.13 17.27
N CYS A 168 9.48 6.34 18.32
CA CYS A 168 8.39 5.36 18.41
C CYS A 168 7.02 6.03 18.32
N PHE A 169 6.81 7.14 19.02
CA PHE A 169 5.55 7.88 19.00
C PHE A 169 5.25 8.44 17.60
N ALA A 170 6.24 9.05 16.95
CA ALA A 170 6.09 9.57 15.60
C ALA A 170 5.86 8.45 14.58
N ALA A 171 6.55 7.31 14.72
CA ALA A 171 6.30 6.11 13.91
C ALA A 171 4.87 5.60 14.11
N GLY A 172 4.37 5.54 15.35
CA GLY A 172 2.99 5.19 15.67
C GLY A 172 1.97 6.11 14.98
N CYS A 173 2.21 7.43 15.00
CA CYS A 173 1.36 8.40 14.31
C CYS A 173 1.35 8.21 12.78
N LEU A 174 2.50 7.91 12.18
CA LEU A 174 2.61 7.64 10.75
C LEU A 174 1.94 6.30 10.37
N CYS A 175 2.09 5.26 11.19
CA CYS A 175 1.39 3.99 11.02
C CYS A 175 -0.13 4.18 11.11
N LEU A 176 -0.61 4.97 12.08
CA LEU A 176 -2.03 5.31 12.21
C LEU A 176 -2.57 5.99 10.93
N ARG A 177 -1.82 6.93 10.37
CA ARG A 177 -2.24 7.70 9.19
C ARG A 177 -2.16 6.92 7.87
N TYR A 178 -1.10 6.16 7.66
CA TYR A 178 -0.80 5.56 6.36
C TYR A 178 -0.97 4.04 6.31
N PHE A 179 -0.64 3.33 7.39
CA PHE A 179 -0.66 1.87 7.43
C PHE A 179 -2.04 1.33 7.83
N LEU A 180 -2.60 1.85 8.93
CA LEU A 180 -3.85 1.33 9.50
C LEU A 180 -5.04 1.32 8.52
N PRO A 181 -5.27 2.36 7.69
CA PRO A 181 -6.37 2.34 6.69
C PRO A 181 -6.25 1.21 5.67
N HIS A 182 -5.04 0.74 5.38
CA HIS A 182 -4.82 -0.38 4.47
C HIS A 182 -5.18 -1.72 5.12
N MET A 183 -4.95 -1.86 6.44
CA MET A 183 -5.27 -3.07 7.20
C MET A 183 -6.78 -3.28 7.41
N PHE A 184 -7.59 -2.22 7.33
CA PHE A 184 -9.05 -2.34 7.37
C PHE A 184 -9.66 -2.90 6.09
N LYS A 185 -8.98 -2.81 4.94
CA LYS A 185 -9.49 -3.29 3.64
C LYS A 185 -9.95 -4.75 3.66
N PRO A 186 -9.16 -5.73 4.13
CA PRO A 186 -9.56 -7.14 4.15
C PRO A 186 -10.81 -7.43 4.99
N VAL A 187 -11.13 -6.60 5.98
CA VAL A 187 -12.32 -6.79 6.83
C VAL A 187 -13.52 -6.01 6.28
N LEU A 188 -13.32 -4.74 5.89
CA LEU A 188 -14.39 -3.87 5.43
C LEU A 188 -14.90 -4.25 4.03
N ALA A 189 -14.02 -4.70 3.12
CA ALA A 189 -14.42 -5.08 1.76
C ALA A 189 -15.44 -6.23 1.72
N PRO A 190 -15.22 -7.38 2.39
CA PRO A 190 -16.20 -8.46 2.42
C PRO A 190 -17.47 -8.07 3.19
N ALA A 191 -17.35 -7.36 4.32
CA ALA A 191 -18.52 -6.87 5.07
C ALA A 191 -19.42 -5.95 4.21
N TRP A 192 -18.80 -5.06 3.43
CA TRP A 192 -19.53 -4.16 2.53
C TRP A 192 -20.19 -4.89 1.35
N ARG A 193 -19.52 -5.92 0.82
CA ARG A 193 -20.10 -6.80 -0.22
C ARG A 193 -21.28 -7.60 0.32
N LEU A 194 -21.19 -8.12 1.53
CA LEU A 194 -22.29 -8.82 2.20
C LEU A 194 -23.47 -7.88 2.43
N LEU A 195 -23.23 -6.66 2.92
CA LEU A 195 -24.26 -5.64 3.09
C LEU A 195 -24.99 -5.35 1.76
N LYS A 196 -24.23 -5.14 0.68
CA LYS A 196 -24.79 -4.92 -0.67
C LYS A 196 -25.61 -6.10 -1.19
N TYR A 197 -25.22 -7.32 -0.82
CA TYR A 197 -25.95 -8.52 -1.17
C TYR A 197 -27.30 -8.58 -0.46
N ILE A 198 -27.31 -8.29 0.84
CA ILE A 198 -28.54 -8.23 1.65
C ILE A 198 -29.47 -7.11 1.16
N THR A 199 -28.92 -5.96 0.75
CA THR A 199 -29.72 -4.83 0.23
C THR A 199 -30.16 -5.01 -1.24
N GLY A 200 -29.96 -6.18 -1.84
CA GLY A 200 -30.40 -6.48 -3.22
C GLY A 200 -29.76 -5.60 -4.29
N SER A 201 -28.56 -5.06 -4.01
CA SER A 201 -27.88 -4.10 -4.91
C SER A 201 -27.12 -4.78 -6.06
N PHE A 202 -27.10 -6.11 -6.09
CA PHE A 202 -26.47 -6.89 -7.15
C PHE A 202 -27.47 -7.34 -8.20
N GLU A 203 -27.01 -7.30 -9.44
CA GLU A 203 -27.65 -7.90 -10.60
C GLU A 203 -26.85 -9.13 -11.02
N GLN A 204 -27.52 -10.24 -11.31
CA GLN A 204 -26.88 -11.45 -11.78
C GLN A 204 -26.64 -11.35 -13.30
N VAL A 205 -25.40 -11.54 -13.72
CA VAL A 205 -24.96 -11.49 -15.12
C VAL A 205 -24.22 -12.78 -15.44
N GLU A 206 -24.43 -13.36 -16.62
CA GLU A 206 -23.64 -14.51 -17.05
C GLU A 206 -22.28 -14.06 -17.59
N GLY A 207 -21.21 -14.62 -17.03
CA GLY A 207 -19.85 -14.44 -17.51
C GLY A 207 -19.30 -15.75 -18.08
N ARG A 208 -18.76 -15.70 -19.30
CA ARG A 208 -18.11 -16.85 -19.93
C ARG A 208 -16.67 -16.95 -19.45
N TYR A 209 -16.28 -18.07 -18.85
CA TYR A 209 -14.92 -18.25 -18.34
C TYR A 209 -13.91 -18.42 -19.49
N VAL A 210 -12.87 -17.58 -19.52
CA VAL A 210 -11.87 -17.50 -20.61
C VAL A 210 -10.56 -18.19 -20.23
N GLY A 211 -10.20 -18.20 -18.95
CA GLY A 211 -8.95 -18.74 -18.43
C GLY A 211 -8.60 -18.18 -17.05
N SER A 212 -7.48 -18.59 -16.49
CA SER A 212 -6.94 -18.03 -15.24
C SER A 212 -5.63 -17.30 -15.50
N VAL A 213 -5.50 -16.11 -14.92
CA VAL A 213 -4.23 -15.38 -14.82
C VAL A 213 -3.41 -16.03 -13.70
N CYS A 214 -2.23 -16.50 -14.03
CA CYS A 214 -1.27 -17.10 -13.13
C CYS A 214 -0.25 -16.04 -12.72
N GLN A 215 -0.22 -15.74 -11.43
CA GLN A 215 0.82 -14.93 -10.82
C GLN A 215 1.78 -15.89 -10.09
N SER A 216 2.93 -16.12 -10.70
CA SER A 216 3.98 -16.96 -10.14
C SER A 216 4.92 -16.12 -9.27
N THR A 217 4.98 -16.46 -7.99
CA THR A 217 6.03 -16.01 -7.06
C THR A 217 7.09 -17.12 -6.95
N SER A 218 8.25 -16.85 -6.35
CA SER A 218 9.33 -17.85 -6.21
C SER A 218 8.87 -19.18 -5.59
N ASP A 219 7.88 -19.13 -4.69
CA ASP A 219 7.49 -20.27 -3.86
C ASP A 219 6.08 -20.79 -4.17
N SER A 220 5.23 -20.01 -4.86
CA SER A 220 3.84 -20.39 -5.12
C SER A 220 3.25 -19.70 -6.35
N SER A 221 2.26 -20.35 -6.97
CA SER A 221 1.51 -19.81 -8.10
C SER A 221 0.05 -19.59 -7.70
N SER A 222 -0.40 -18.35 -7.79
CA SER A 222 -1.79 -17.97 -7.52
C SER A 222 -2.56 -17.82 -8.82
N TYR A 223 -3.80 -18.31 -8.84
CA TYR A 223 -4.64 -18.34 -10.03
C TYR A 223 -5.88 -17.46 -9.87
N PHE A 224 -6.05 -16.51 -10.78
CA PHE A 224 -7.13 -15.53 -10.77
C PHE A 224 -8.03 -15.73 -12.01
N PRO A 225 -9.31 -16.08 -11.85
CA PRO A 225 -10.16 -16.40 -12.97
C PRO A 225 -10.56 -15.14 -13.76
N MET A 226 -10.49 -15.25 -15.09
CA MET A 226 -10.91 -14.22 -16.04
C MET A 226 -12.19 -14.66 -16.77
N PHE A 227 -13.13 -13.74 -16.88
CA PHE A 227 -14.42 -13.93 -17.53
C PHE A 227 -14.64 -12.89 -18.63
N ALA A 228 -15.26 -13.30 -19.73
CA ALA A 228 -15.85 -12.41 -20.71
C ALA A 228 -17.30 -12.11 -20.29
N VAL A 229 -17.63 -10.82 -20.23
CA VAL A 229 -18.94 -10.31 -19.80
C VAL A 229 -19.51 -9.37 -20.86
N PRO A 230 -20.84 -9.29 -21.01
CA PRO A 230 -21.45 -8.35 -21.94
C PRO A 230 -21.16 -6.90 -21.52
N GLY A 231 -20.57 -6.13 -22.43
CA GLY A 231 -20.26 -4.70 -22.29
C GLY A 231 -20.97 -3.86 -23.36
N ALA A 232 -20.88 -2.54 -23.24
CA ALA A 232 -21.58 -1.59 -24.12
C ALA A 232 -21.10 -1.65 -25.59
N GLU A 233 -19.83 -1.99 -25.82
CA GLU A 233 -19.21 -2.06 -27.15
C GLU A 233 -18.85 -3.50 -27.58
N GLY A 234 -19.35 -4.51 -26.87
CA GLY A 234 -19.03 -5.93 -27.12
C GLY A 234 -18.70 -6.70 -25.85
N GLU A 235 -17.95 -7.80 -25.97
CA GLU A 235 -17.50 -8.56 -24.80
C GLU A 235 -16.35 -7.84 -24.09
N ALA A 236 -16.59 -7.40 -22.85
CA ALA A 236 -15.54 -6.89 -21.96
C ALA A 236 -14.91 -8.05 -21.18
N ARG A 237 -13.61 -7.98 -20.89
CA ARG A 237 -12.95 -8.93 -19.99
C ARG A 237 -12.93 -8.38 -18.58
N TRP A 238 -13.21 -9.26 -17.62
CA TRP A 238 -13.14 -8.98 -16.20
C TRP A 238 -12.28 -10.04 -15.51
N VAL A 239 -11.36 -9.59 -14.66
CA VAL A 239 -10.49 -10.47 -13.88
C VAL A 239 -10.90 -10.38 -12.41
N SER A 240 -11.11 -11.54 -11.80
CA SER A 240 -11.38 -11.64 -10.38
C SER A 240 -10.11 -11.37 -9.57
N LEU A 241 -10.22 -10.58 -8.51
CA LEU A 241 -9.16 -10.40 -7.52
C LEU A 241 -9.13 -11.54 -6.48
N ASP A 242 -10.18 -12.35 -6.44
CA ASP A 242 -10.29 -13.50 -5.54
C ASP A 242 -9.52 -14.69 -6.15
N GLU A 243 -8.47 -15.16 -5.47
CA GLU A 243 -7.71 -16.35 -5.86
C GLU A 243 -8.59 -17.60 -5.80
N MET A 244 -8.47 -18.48 -6.79
CA MET A 244 -9.27 -19.69 -6.90
C MET A 244 -8.43 -20.90 -7.33
N PRO A 245 -8.82 -22.13 -6.93
CA PRO A 245 -8.18 -23.34 -7.42
C PRO A 245 -8.28 -23.43 -8.95
N ARG A 246 -7.17 -23.77 -9.61
CA ARG A 246 -7.04 -23.84 -11.08
C ARG A 246 -8.15 -24.61 -11.80
N LYS A 247 -8.70 -25.66 -11.17
CA LYS A 247 -9.70 -26.57 -11.76
C LYS A 247 -11.16 -26.21 -11.43
N LYS A 248 -11.42 -25.07 -10.77
CA LYS A 248 -12.79 -24.70 -10.35
C LYS A 248 -13.72 -24.39 -11.53
N TYR A 249 -13.20 -23.79 -12.59
CA TYR A 249 -13.97 -23.35 -13.76
C TYR A 249 -13.53 -24.07 -15.04
N LYS A 250 -14.48 -24.34 -15.93
CA LYS A 250 -14.24 -24.95 -17.26
C LYS A 250 -14.31 -23.87 -18.34
N ILE A 251 -13.29 -23.85 -19.20
CA ILE A 251 -13.16 -22.87 -20.29
C ILE A 251 -14.39 -22.92 -21.19
N GLY A 252 -14.90 -21.75 -21.58
CA GLY A 252 -16.06 -21.60 -22.46
C GLY A 252 -17.41 -21.79 -21.78
N LYS A 253 -17.45 -22.21 -20.52
CA LYS A 253 -18.70 -22.35 -19.76
C LYS A 253 -19.11 -21.01 -19.13
N ASN A 254 -20.41 -20.73 -19.13
CA ASN A 254 -20.99 -19.58 -18.44
C ASN A 254 -21.15 -19.86 -16.94
N TYR A 255 -20.84 -18.85 -16.14
CA TYR A 255 -21.00 -18.87 -14.70
C TYR A 255 -21.70 -17.58 -14.23
N PRO A 256 -22.51 -17.64 -13.17
CA PRO A 256 -23.18 -16.47 -12.63
C PRO A 256 -22.18 -15.54 -11.93
N LEU A 257 -22.13 -14.31 -12.41
CA LEU A 257 -21.42 -13.18 -11.81
C LEU A 257 -22.43 -12.19 -11.22
N TYR A 258 -21.98 -11.40 -10.26
CA TYR A 258 -22.80 -10.39 -9.58
C TYR A 258 -22.25 -9.00 -9.89
N ARG A 259 -23.01 -8.21 -10.64
CA ARG A 259 -22.69 -6.83 -10.98
C ARG A 259 -23.37 -5.89 -10.00
N ASP A 260 -22.60 -5.01 -9.36
CA ASP A 260 -23.16 -3.94 -8.52
C ASP A 260 -23.82 -2.88 -9.42
N ARG A 261 -25.12 -2.63 -9.22
CA ARG A 261 -25.91 -1.68 -10.02
C ARG A 261 -25.36 -0.25 -9.95
N ARG A 262 -24.78 0.16 -8.82
CA ARG A 262 -24.28 1.53 -8.63
C ARG A 262 -22.87 1.72 -9.15
N SER A 263 -21.99 0.77 -8.85
CA SER A 263 -20.56 0.91 -9.18
C SER A 263 -20.16 0.24 -10.50
N GLY A 264 -21.01 -0.62 -11.05
CA GLY A 264 -20.72 -1.43 -12.23
C GLY A 264 -19.71 -2.55 -12.01
N ARG A 265 -19.22 -2.74 -10.78
CA ARG A 265 -18.21 -3.75 -10.42
C ARG A 265 -18.78 -5.16 -10.47
N TYR A 266 -17.99 -6.08 -11.01
CA TYR A 266 -18.29 -7.51 -10.99
C TYR A 266 -17.68 -8.19 -9.78
N TYR A 267 -18.39 -9.21 -9.30
CA TYR A 267 -18.03 -10.02 -8.16
C TYR A 267 -18.43 -11.48 -8.43
N LEU A 268 -17.64 -12.42 -7.92
CA LEU A 268 -18.06 -13.83 -7.86
C LEU A 268 -19.17 -14.02 -6.81
N LYS A 269 -19.78 -15.20 -6.75
CA LYS A 269 -20.61 -15.56 -5.60
C LYS A 269 -19.72 -15.60 -4.35
N SER A 270 -20.15 -14.97 -3.26
CA SER A 270 -19.41 -15.09 -1.99
C SER A 270 -19.38 -16.56 -1.57
N SER A 271 -18.17 -17.09 -1.37
CA SER A 271 -17.97 -18.44 -0.86
C SER A 271 -17.96 -18.41 0.67
N GLY A 272 -18.25 -19.55 1.32
CA GLY A 272 -18.08 -19.66 2.79
C GLY A 272 -16.64 -19.35 3.25
N THR A 273 -15.68 -19.54 2.35
CA THR A 273 -14.27 -19.16 2.52
C THR A 273 -14.05 -17.66 2.69
N ASP A 274 -14.93 -16.82 2.14
CA ASP A 274 -14.81 -15.35 2.23
C ASP A 274 -15.21 -14.88 3.63
N ILE A 275 -16.17 -15.57 4.26
CA ILE A 275 -16.61 -15.29 5.64
C ILE A 275 -15.53 -15.72 6.62
N SER A 276 -14.93 -16.91 6.43
CA SER A 276 -13.77 -17.31 7.23
C SER A 276 -12.59 -16.36 7.03
N GLY A 277 -12.35 -15.92 5.78
CA GLY A 277 -11.30 -14.94 5.47
C GLY A 277 -11.50 -13.60 6.18
N MET A 278 -12.74 -13.14 6.32
CA MET A 278 -13.06 -11.94 7.11
C MET A 278 -12.72 -12.13 8.59
N ILE A 279 -13.03 -13.30 9.18
CA ILE A 279 -12.70 -13.62 10.58
C ILE A 279 -11.19 -13.69 10.77
N PHE A 280 -10.47 -14.39 9.88
CA PHE A 280 -9.01 -14.44 9.93
C PHE A 280 -8.37 -13.08 9.67
N GLY A 281 -9.01 -12.22 8.87
CA GLY A 281 -8.58 -10.84 8.62
C GLY A 281 -8.70 -9.92 9.84
N LEU A 282 -9.52 -10.26 10.85
CA LEU A 282 -9.57 -9.54 12.12
C LEU A 282 -8.28 -9.74 12.93
N LEU A 283 -7.63 -10.90 12.82
CA LEU A 283 -6.45 -11.23 13.60
C LEU A 283 -5.24 -10.32 13.30
N PRO A 284 -4.80 -10.12 12.03
CA PRO A 284 -3.75 -9.16 11.70
C PRO A 284 -4.19 -7.71 11.94
N LEU A 285 -5.50 -7.43 11.87
CA LEU A 285 -6.02 -6.10 12.18
C LEU A 285 -5.90 -5.77 13.67
N VAL A 286 -6.30 -6.70 14.55
CA VAL A 286 -6.12 -6.57 16.00
C VAL A 286 -4.64 -6.48 16.34
N PHE A 287 -3.80 -7.34 15.75
CA PHE A 287 -2.35 -7.25 15.94
C PHE A 287 -1.78 -5.90 15.51
N SER A 288 -2.22 -5.38 14.35
CA SER A 288 -1.78 -4.07 13.86
C SER A 288 -2.25 -2.92 14.75
N LEU A 289 -3.49 -2.99 15.25
CA LEU A 289 -4.02 -2.02 16.21
C LEU A 289 -3.23 -2.04 17.51
N LEU A 290 -2.99 -3.22 18.08
CA LEU A 290 -2.17 -3.39 19.26
C LEU A 290 -0.76 -2.88 19.02
N PHE A 291 -0.15 -3.17 17.87
CA PHE A 291 1.17 -2.67 17.52
C PHE A 291 1.22 -1.13 17.46
N VAL A 292 0.25 -0.49 16.80
CA VAL A 292 0.18 0.98 16.72
C VAL A 292 -0.06 1.59 18.10
N VAL A 293 -0.98 1.03 18.88
CA VAL A 293 -1.26 1.49 20.26
C VAL A 293 -0.03 1.31 21.14
N SER A 294 0.66 0.17 21.05
CA SER A 294 1.90 -0.08 21.77
C SER A 294 2.97 0.94 21.39
N LEU A 295 3.19 1.24 20.11
CA LEU A 295 4.15 2.28 19.70
C LEU A 295 3.81 3.66 20.27
N LEU A 296 2.52 4.02 20.29
CA LEU A 296 2.06 5.31 20.80
C LEU A 296 2.19 5.39 22.33
N VAL A 297 1.69 4.39 23.06
CA VAL A 297 1.71 4.35 24.53
C VAL A 297 3.13 4.19 25.05
N PHE A 298 3.90 3.27 24.47
CA PHE A 298 5.30 3.07 24.82
C PHE A 298 6.13 4.29 24.48
N GLY A 299 5.94 4.87 23.28
CA GLY A 299 6.63 6.08 22.87
C GLY A 299 6.36 7.26 23.80
N ALA A 300 5.09 7.49 24.15
CA ALA A 300 4.69 8.53 25.10
C ALA A 300 5.18 8.26 26.53
N GLY A 301 5.14 7.00 26.98
CA GLY A 301 5.62 6.60 28.30
C GLY A 301 7.12 6.84 28.46
N LEU A 302 7.91 6.46 27.44
CA LEU A 302 9.36 6.68 27.44
C LEU A 302 9.73 8.16 27.39
N THR A 303 9.02 8.98 26.60
CA THR A 303 9.30 10.42 26.58
C THR A 303 8.95 11.09 27.91
N VAL A 304 7.81 10.73 28.52
CA VAL A 304 7.42 11.26 29.82
C VAL A 304 8.41 10.85 30.91
N MET A 305 8.79 9.57 30.96
CA MET A 305 9.80 9.08 31.91
C MET A 305 11.14 9.79 31.73
N GLY A 306 11.64 9.91 30.49
CA GLY A 306 12.90 10.59 30.23
C GLY A 306 12.88 12.08 30.58
N VAL A 307 11.74 12.77 30.42
CA VAL A 307 11.58 14.17 30.83
C VAL A 307 11.46 14.32 32.35
N GLN A 308 10.77 13.40 33.02
CA GLN A 308 10.60 13.41 34.47
C GLN A 308 11.90 13.10 35.22
N LEU A 309 12.77 12.27 34.64
CA LEU A 309 14.09 11.98 35.20
C LEU A 309 15.07 13.16 35.05
N ALA A 310 14.87 13.99 34.03
CA ALA A 310 15.69 15.18 33.77
C ALA A 310 15.32 16.42 34.62
N LEU A 311 14.21 16.37 35.37
CA LEU A 311 13.68 17.45 36.23
C LEU A 311 14.01 17.19 37.71
#